data_AF-A0A135T0V8-F1
#
_entry.id   AF-A0A135T0V8-F1
#
_cell.length_a   1.000
_cell.length_b   1.000
_cell.length_c   1.000
_cell.angle_alpha   90.00
_cell.angle_beta   90.00
_cell.angle_gamma   90.00
#
_symmetry.space_group_name_H-M   'P 1'
#
loop_
_entity.id
_entity.type
_entity.pdbx_description
1 polymer ?
#
loop_
_entity_poly.entity_id
_entity_poly.type
_entity_poly.pdbx_seq_one_letter_code
_entity_poly.pdbx_strand_id
1 'polypeptide(L)'
;MSRGPLPSQLCLLSDLPVRPQGDKVRFLGCVTAYSTHSAVLTLEHSFPKGSDISVLVDVQLLLSIMTSNQTRIGEWVNVVGYLTPAPPGTRAKGTTREPRIAAVQALMLWSAGPLNLQRYEASFATT
;
A
#
# COMPACT_ATOMS: atom_id res chain seq x y z
N MET A 1 -4.21 -21.32 24.37
CA MET A 1 -4.68 -21.17 22.97
C MET A 1 -3.96 -19.98 22.35
N SER A 2 -2.77 -20.17 21.78
CA SER A 2 -2.06 -19.10 21.08
C SER A 2 -2.84 -18.76 19.82
N ARG A 3 -3.61 -17.67 19.84
CA ARG A 3 -4.19 -17.10 18.61
C ARG A 3 -3.00 -16.64 17.77
N GLY A 4 -2.75 -17.31 16.65
CA GLY A 4 -1.73 -16.92 15.70
C GLY A 4 -1.95 -15.48 15.20
N PRO A 5 -1.00 -14.92 14.44
CA PRO A 5 -1.14 -13.57 13.91
C PRO A 5 -2.45 -13.43 13.12
N LEU A 6 -3.14 -12.29 13.30
CA LEU A 6 -4.41 -12.03 12.62
C LEU A 6 -4.28 -12.19 11.10
N PRO A 7 -5.33 -12.71 10.42
CA PRO A 7 -5.33 -12.79 8.96
C PRO A 7 -5.33 -11.39 8.35
N SER A 8 -4.59 -11.23 7.24
CA SER A 8 -4.60 -9.97 6.49
C SER A 8 -5.95 -9.74 5.83
N GLN A 9 -6.46 -8.51 5.89
CA GLN A 9 -7.69 -8.12 5.22
C GLN A 9 -7.39 -7.60 3.81
N LEU A 10 -8.01 -8.22 2.79
CA LEU A 10 -7.94 -7.70 1.43
C LEU A 10 -8.74 -6.40 1.32
N CYS A 11 -8.11 -5.33 0.83
CA CYS A 11 -8.74 -4.02 0.74
C CYS A 11 -8.22 -3.18 -0.43
N LEU A 12 -8.97 -2.14 -0.78
CA LEU A 12 -8.50 -1.15 -1.75
C LEU A 12 -7.44 -0.25 -1.11
N LEU A 13 -6.56 0.27 -1.97
CA LEU A 13 -5.56 1.26 -1.57
C LEU A 13 -6.26 2.52 -1.00
N SER A 14 -7.43 2.88 -1.55
CA SER A 14 -8.26 4.00 -1.09
C SER A 14 -8.81 3.86 0.33
N ASP A 15 -8.91 2.64 0.85
CA ASP A 15 -9.50 2.36 2.15
C ASP A 15 -8.47 2.43 3.28
N LEU A 16 -7.17 2.40 2.95
CA LEU A 16 -6.11 2.37 3.94
C LEU A 16 -6.11 3.57 4.90
N PRO A 17 -6.36 4.82 4.47
CA PRO A 17 -6.35 5.98 5.37
C PRO A 17 -7.43 5.94 6.45
N VAL A 18 -8.53 5.21 6.24
CA VAL A 18 -9.65 5.13 7.20
C VAL A 18 -9.60 3.89 8.09
N ARG A 19 -8.65 2.98 7.85
CA ARG A 19 -8.49 1.77 8.64
C ARG A 19 -7.72 2.03 9.95
N PRO A 20 -8.01 1.27 11.02
CA PRO A 20 -7.27 1.35 12.28
C PRO A 20 -5.77 1.10 12.10
N GLN A 21 -4.96 1.81 12.87
CA GLN A 21 -3.53 1.52 12.97
C GLN A 21 -3.33 0.13 13.59
N GLY A 22 -2.30 -0.59 13.14
CA GLY A 22 -2.02 -1.96 13.57
C GLY A 22 -2.84 -3.04 12.84
N ASP A 23 -3.79 -2.67 11.98
CA ASP A 23 -4.48 -3.63 11.13
C ASP A 23 -3.53 -4.28 10.13
N LYS A 24 -3.66 -5.60 9.97
CA LYS A 24 -2.96 -6.35 8.93
C LYS A 24 -3.74 -6.25 7.63
N VAL A 25 -3.15 -5.59 6.63
CA VAL A 25 -3.78 -5.32 5.34
C VAL A 25 -3.11 -6.10 4.21
N ARG A 26 -3.89 -6.40 3.19
CA ARG A 26 -3.44 -6.90 1.89
C ARG A 26 -4.06 -6.00 0.82
N PHE A 27 -3.22 -5.37 0.00
CA PHE A 27 -3.69 -4.49 -1.06
C PHE A 27 -2.76 -4.56 -2.26
N LEU A 28 -3.25 -3.98 -3.36
CA LEU A 28 -2.53 -3.83 -4.61
C LEU A 28 -2.25 -2.35 -4.84
N GLY A 29 -1.07 -2.04 -5.38
CA GLY A 29 -0.71 -0.67 -5.75
C GLY A 29 0.31 -0.62 -6.88
N CYS A 30 0.29 0.47 -7.62
CA CYS A 30 1.27 0.77 -8.65
C CYS A 30 2.44 1.55 -8.04
N VAL A 31 3.67 1.12 -8.28
CA VAL A 31 4.86 1.83 -7.80
C VAL A 31 5.01 3.14 -8.57
N THR A 32 5.00 4.27 -7.85
CA THR A 32 5.22 5.60 -8.43
C THR A 32 6.57 6.19 -8.05
N ALA A 33 7.10 5.81 -6.88
CA ALA A 33 8.45 6.20 -6.45
C ALA A 33 9.08 5.16 -5.51
N TYR A 34 10.40 5.16 -5.43
CA TYR A 34 11.16 4.40 -4.46
C TYR A 34 12.32 5.24 -3.91
N SER A 35 12.41 5.35 -2.58
CA SER A 35 13.54 5.96 -1.88
C SER A 35 14.46 4.87 -1.35
N THR A 36 15.65 4.76 -1.93
CA THR A 36 16.71 3.85 -1.45
C THR A 36 17.27 4.28 -0.10
N HIS A 37 17.22 5.57 0.21
CA HIS A 37 17.73 6.11 1.48
C HIS A 37 16.87 5.70 2.67
N SER A 38 15.54 5.76 2.53
CA SER A 38 14.60 5.44 3.60
C SER A 38 13.96 4.07 3.45
N ALA A 39 14.28 3.31 2.39
CA ALA A 39 13.64 2.05 2.04
C ALA A 39 12.10 2.15 1.98
N VAL A 40 11.58 3.21 1.35
CA VAL A 40 10.13 3.46 1.23
C VAL A 40 9.71 3.46 -0.24
N LEU A 41 8.68 2.67 -0.56
CA LEU A 41 7.95 2.74 -1.82
C LEU A 41 6.74 3.67 -1.68
N THR A 42 6.49 4.48 -2.70
CA THR A 42 5.21 5.18 -2.85
C THR A 42 4.36 4.38 -3.81
N LEU A 43 3.19 3.94 -3.34
CA LEU A 43 2.21 3.20 -4.11
C LEU A 43 0.94 4.02 -4.32
N GLU A 44 0.40 3.97 -5.53
CA GLU A 44 -0.84 4.64 -5.88
C GLU A 44 -1.78 3.72 -6.66
N HIS A 45 -3.08 3.98 -6.54
CA HIS A 45 -4.11 3.35 -7.35
C HIS A 45 -5.29 4.32 -7.47
N SER A 46 -5.58 4.77 -8.69
CA SER A 46 -6.67 5.71 -8.98
C SER A 46 -8.05 5.04 -9.03
N PHE A 47 -8.30 4.08 -8.13
CA PHE A 47 -9.60 3.44 -7.93
C PHE A 47 -10.07 3.56 -6.47
N PRO A 48 -11.33 3.94 -6.23
CA PRO A 48 -12.33 4.42 -7.21
C PRO A 48 -11.85 5.68 -7.96
N LYS A 49 -12.34 5.93 -9.18
CA LYS A 49 -11.89 7.07 -10.00
C LYS A 49 -11.93 8.37 -9.21
N GLY A 50 -10.81 9.09 -9.17
CA GLY A 50 -10.64 10.31 -8.39
C GLY A 50 -10.08 10.09 -6.98
N SER A 51 -9.72 8.85 -6.61
CA SER A 51 -8.89 8.60 -5.43
C SER A 51 -7.51 9.23 -5.62
N ASP A 52 -7.20 10.20 -4.76
CA ASP A 52 -5.89 10.85 -4.67
C ASP A 52 -5.21 10.37 -3.38
N ILE A 53 -4.85 9.09 -3.39
CA ILE A 53 -4.35 8.36 -2.23
C ILE A 53 -2.99 7.80 -2.59
N SER A 54 -1.98 8.21 -1.83
CA SER A 54 -0.63 7.67 -1.93
C SER A 54 -0.31 6.93 -0.64
N VAL A 55 0.27 5.73 -0.77
CA VAL A 55 0.63 4.89 0.36
C VAL A 55 2.14 4.77 0.43
N LEU A 56 2.69 5.13 1.58
CA LEU A 56 4.10 4.96 1.90
C LEU A 56 4.30 3.56 2.48
N VAL A 57 5.04 2.73 1.78
CA VAL A 57 5.31 1.35 2.17
C VAL A 57 6.78 1.24 2.58
N ASP A 58 7.02 1.12 3.88
CA ASP A 58 8.32 0.78 4.44
C ASP A 58 8.63 -0.70 4.11
N VAL A 59 9.69 -0.90 3.32
CA VAL A 59 10.17 -2.23 2.89
C VAL A 59 11.49 -2.62 3.54
N GLN A 60 11.91 -1.96 4.62
CA GLN A 60 13.19 -2.22 5.27
C GLN A 60 13.37 -3.68 5.69
N LEU A 61 12.30 -4.35 6.10
CA LEU A 61 12.31 -5.78 6.47
C LEU A 61 12.48 -6.73 5.28
N LEU A 62 12.30 -6.24 4.04
CA LEU A 62 12.28 -7.05 2.82
C LEU A 62 13.50 -6.84 1.92
N LEU A 63 14.39 -5.90 2.26
CA LEU A 63 15.50 -5.48 1.38
C LEU A 63 16.39 -6.64 0.90
N SER A 64 16.61 -7.66 1.73
CA SER A 64 17.44 -8.82 1.36
C SER A 64 16.80 -9.78 0.37
N ILE A 65 15.48 -9.73 0.19
CA ILE A 65 14.71 -10.64 -0.67
C ILE A 65 14.02 -9.91 -1.83
N MET A 66 14.12 -8.59 -1.89
CA MET A 66 13.55 -7.80 -2.96
C MET A 66 14.41 -7.85 -4.24
N THR A 67 13.72 -7.76 -5.37
CA THR A 67 14.26 -7.71 -6.72
C THR A 67 13.98 -6.35 -7.34
N SER A 68 14.76 -5.99 -8.36
CA SER A 68 14.62 -4.70 -9.06
C SER A 68 13.23 -4.47 -9.67
N ASN A 69 12.50 -5.55 -9.99
CA ASN A 69 11.16 -5.44 -10.56
C ASN A 69 10.18 -4.82 -9.56
N GLN A 70 10.28 -5.20 -8.29
CA GLN A 70 9.38 -4.74 -7.22
C GLN A 70 9.54 -3.25 -6.88
N THR A 71 10.65 -2.62 -7.30
CA THR A 71 10.92 -1.20 -7.08
C THR A 71 10.75 -0.35 -8.34
N ARG A 72 10.39 -0.97 -9.47
CA ARG A 72 10.31 -0.31 -10.77
C ARG A 72 9.04 0.54 -10.87
N ILE A 73 9.18 1.80 -11.26
CA ILE A 73 8.03 2.68 -11.53
C ILE A 73 7.12 2.03 -12.59
N GLY A 74 5.81 2.03 -12.32
CA GLY A 74 4.78 1.40 -13.16
C GLY A 74 4.55 -0.08 -12.85
N GLU A 75 5.33 -0.69 -11.97
CA GLU A 75 5.09 -2.07 -11.54
C GLU A 75 3.89 -2.13 -10.59
N TRP A 76 3.00 -3.09 -10.85
CA TRP A 76 1.92 -3.41 -9.91
C TRP A 76 2.40 -4.44 -8.90
N VAL A 77 2.34 -4.10 -7.63
CA VAL A 77 2.79 -4.96 -6.53
C VAL A 77 1.66 -5.25 -5.55
N ASN A 78 1.59 -6.49 -5.10
CA ASN A 78 0.80 -6.88 -3.95
C ASN A 78 1.63 -6.66 -2.69
N VAL A 79 1.01 -6.10 -1.66
CA VAL A 79 1.64 -5.85 -0.37
C VAL A 79 0.79 -6.50 0.71
N VAL A 80 1.45 -7.19 1.64
CA VAL A 80 0.89 -7.54 2.94
C VAL A 80 1.72 -6.86 4.02
N GLY A 81 1.07 -6.12 4.90
CA GLY A 81 1.75 -5.34 5.91
C GLY A 81 0.83 -4.88 7.03
N TYR A 82 1.40 -4.14 7.97
CA TYR A 82 0.66 -3.51 9.06
C TYR A 82 0.54 -2.01 8.81
N LEU A 83 -0.65 -1.46 9.03
CA LEU A 83 -0.83 0.00 9.02
C LEU A 83 -0.05 0.62 10.18
N THR A 84 0.77 1.61 9.86
CA THR A 84 1.59 2.34 10.83
C THR A 84 1.13 3.79 10.95
N PRO A 85 1.48 4.48 12.05
CA PRO A 85 1.32 5.92 12.11
C PRO A 85 2.08 6.57 10.94
N ALA A 86 1.42 7.48 10.23
CA ALA A 86 2.09 8.24 9.18
C ALA A 86 3.28 9.02 9.77
N PRO A 87 4.41 9.13 9.05
CA PRO A 87 5.60 9.84 9.53
C PRO A 87 5.27 11.27 10.00
N PRO A 88 5.98 11.79 11.02
CA PRO A 88 5.84 13.19 11.41
C PRO A 88 6.14 14.10 10.21
N GLY A 89 5.22 15.01 9.87
CA GLY A 89 5.36 15.93 8.73
C GLY A 89 4.58 15.54 7.46
N THR A 90 4.00 14.34 7.37
CA THR A 90 3.05 13.97 6.30
C THR A 90 1.60 14.27 6.65
N ARG A 91 1.33 14.86 7.83
CA ARG A 91 0.00 15.36 8.18
C ARG A 91 -0.27 16.64 7.39
N ALA A 92 -1.22 16.54 6.47
CA ALA A 92 -1.71 17.64 5.66
C ALA A 92 -2.06 18.86 6.51
N LYS A 93 -1.45 20.01 6.20
CA LYS A 93 -1.79 21.30 6.82
C LYS A 93 -2.98 21.86 6.04
N GLY A 94 -4.19 21.55 6.49
CA GLY A 94 -5.42 22.31 6.27
C GLY A 94 -5.54 23.15 4.99
N THR A 95 -5.35 22.55 3.80
CA THR A 95 -5.77 23.14 2.53
C THR A 95 -6.46 22.08 1.66
N THR A 96 -7.38 22.52 0.81
CA THR A 96 -8.56 21.77 0.34
C THR A 96 -8.31 20.64 -0.67
N ARG A 97 -7.06 20.23 -0.91
CA ARG A 97 -6.74 19.19 -1.93
C ARG A 97 -5.36 18.57 -1.76
N GLU A 98 -5.00 18.18 -0.53
CA GLU A 98 -3.77 17.40 -0.31
C GLU A 98 -4.08 15.90 -0.33
N PRO A 99 -3.24 15.07 -0.99
CA PRO A 99 -3.47 13.62 -1.11
C PRO A 99 -3.53 12.99 0.28
N ARG A 100 -4.46 12.04 0.49
CA ARG A 100 -4.48 11.33 1.78
C ARG A 100 -3.35 10.32 1.78
N ILE A 101 -2.46 10.43 2.76
CA ILE A 101 -1.28 9.58 2.88
C ILE A 101 -1.54 8.50 3.93
N ALA A 102 -1.43 7.22 3.55
CA ALA A 102 -1.36 6.11 4.50
C ALA A 102 0.08 5.58 4.60
N ALA A 103 0.43 4.96 5.72
CA ALA A 103 1.74 4.35 5.92
C ALA A 103 1.58 2.87 6.30
N VAL A 104 2.42 2.01 5.72
CA VAL A 104 2.39 0.56 5.91
C VAL A 104 3.81 0.05 6.11
N GLN A 105 4.02 -0.78 7.13
CA GLN A 105 5.23 -1.62 7.23
C GLN A 105 4.98 -2.94 6.51
N ALA A 106 5.75 -3.22 5.46
CA ALA A 106 5.59 -4.41 4.65
C ALA A 106 6.20 -5.66 5.33
N LEU A 107 5.45 -6.76 5.28
CA LEU A 107 5.89 -8.10 5.67
C LEU A 107 6.09 -9.01 4.46
N MET A 108 5.33 -8.77 3.38
CA MET A 108 5.48 -9.47 2.11
C MET A 108 5.16 -8.50 0.99
N LEU A 109 5.93 -8.61 -0.10
CA LEU A 109 5.73 -7.83 -1.31
C LEU A 109 6.08 -8.68 -2.51
N TRP A 110 5.23 -8.71 -3.53
CA TRP A 110 5.50 -9.42 -4.78
C TRP A 110 4.88 -8.71 -5.99
N SER A 111 5.52 -8.83 -7.15
CA SER A 111 4.96 -8.37 -8.42
C SER A 111 3.65 -9.09 -8.72
N ALA A 112 2.65 -8.34 -9.19
CA ALA A 112 1.37 -8.90 -9.63
C ALA A 112 1.48 -9.60 -11.00
N GLY A 113 2.56 -9.36 -11.75
CA GLY A 113 2.74 -9.88 -13.10
C GLY A 113 1.64 -9.38 -14.06
N PRO A 114 1.23 -10.19 -15.05
CA PRO A 114 0.10 -9.88 -15.92
C PRO A 114 -1.21 -9.73 -15.13
N LEU A 115 -1.58 -8.49 -14.82
CA LEU A 115 -2.73 -8.15 -14.00
C LEU A 115 -3.90 -7.67 -14.88
N ASN A 116 -5.08 -8.24 -14.66
CA ASN A 116 -6.32 -7.64 -15.15
C ASN A 116 -6.89 -6.70 -14.07
N LEU A 117 -6.56 -5.41 -14.18
CA LEU A 117 -6.93 -4.40 -13.18
C LEU A 117 -8.45 -4.28 -13.03
N GLN A 118 -9.21 -4.36 -14.13
CA GLN A 118 -10.68 -4.30 -14.11
C GLN A 118 -11.29 -5.46 -13.31
N ARG A 119 -10.76 -6.67 -13.47
CA ARG A 119 -11.21 -7.84 -12.67
C ARG A 119 -10.87 -7.68 -11.19
N TYR A 120 -9.69 -7.14 -10.88
CA TYR A 120 -9.32 -6.84 -9.50
C TYR A 120 -10.29 -5.83 -8.88
N GLU A 121 -10.56 -4.72 -9.56
CA GLU A 121 -11.49 -3.67 -9.12
C GLU A 121 -12.92 -4.21 -8.95
N ALA A 122 -13.39 -5.03 -9.89
CA ALA A 122 -14.70 -5.67 -9.82
C ALA A 122 -14.88 -6.58 -8.60
N SER A 123 -13.80 -7.18 -8.08
CA SER A 123 -13.89 -8.01 -6.87
C SER A 123 -14.30 -7.24 -5.61
N PHE A 124 -14.15 -5.91 -5.63
CA PHE A 124 -14.59 -5.02 -4.54
C PHE A 124 -15.95 -4.37 -4.80
N ALA A 125 -16.53 -4.53 -5.99
CA ALA A 125 -17.80 -3.92 -6.37
C ALA A 125 -19.04 -4.72 -5.93
N THR A 126 -18.87 -5.91 -5.32
CA THR A 126 -19.96 -6.83 -4.98
C THR A 126 -20.33 -6.81 -3.49
N THR A 127 -20.30 -5.65 -2.82
CA THR A 127 -20.76 -5.51 -1.42
C THR A 127 -21.96 -4.60 -1.32
#